data_AF-A0A920MTT3-F1
#
_entry.id   AF-A0A920MTT3-F1
#
_cell.length_a   1.000
_cell.length_b   1.000
_cell.length_c   1.000
_cell.angle_alpha   90.00
_cell.angle_beta   90.00
_cell.angle_gamma   90.00
#
_symmetry.space_group_name_H-M   'P 1'
#
loop_
_entity.id
_entity.type
_entity.pdbx_description
1 polymer ?
#
loop_
_entity_poly.entity_id
_entity_poly.type
_entity_poly.pdbx_seq_one_letter_code
_entity_poly.pdbx_strand_id
1 'polypeptide(L)'
;MKPSKSGEAVWGFLVESFLGLVAAFFYCRKHELDIKEVMDGVAPALALAQSMGRWGNYFNQELFGRPTNLPWGLQIDQRKRPIEYVAEETFHPTFLYESLWNALVVFTLIKLGKLGKLPRAC
;
A
#
# COMPACT_ATOMS: atom_id res chain seq x y z
N MET A 1 32.57 1.79 2.41
CA MET A 1 31.24 1.66 3.03
C MET A 1 30.31 2.61 2.27
N LYS A 2 29.49 2.13 1.33
CA LYS A 2 28.54 3.00 0.60
C LYS A 2 27.34 3.27 1.54
N PRO A 3 26.86 4.51 1.67
CA PRO A 3 25.71 4.81 2.53
C PRO A 3 24.48 4.02 2.05
N SER A 4 23.67 3.53 2.99
CA SER A 4 22.47 2.76 2.66
C SER A 4 21.42 3.71 2.05
N LYS A 5 21.14 3.55 0.76
CA LYS A 5 20.10 4.31 0.04
C LYS A 5 18.68 4.16 0.62
N SER A 6 18.47 3.19 1.50
CA SER A 6 17.17 2.90 2.13
C SER A 6 16.69 4.02 3.07
N GLY A 7 17.59 4.66 3.82
CA GLY A 7 17.21 5.74 4.75
C GLY A 7 16.74 7.00 4.02
N GLU A 8 17.44 7.40 2.96
CA GLU A 8 17.08 8.57 2.15
C GLU A 8 15.76 8.38 1.41
N ALA A 9 15.46 7.16 0.96
CA ALA A 9 14.19 6.84 0.30
C ALA A 9 12.99 6.99 1.25
N VAL A 10 13.12 6.61 2.52
CA VAL A 10 12.05 6.76 3.52
C VAL A 10 11.78 8.24 3.82
N TRP A 11 12.82 9.04 4.01
CA TRP A 11 12.67 10.48 4.23
C TRP A 11 12.07 11.20 3.01
N GLY A 12 12.48 10.83 1.79
CA GLY A 12 11.90 11.36 0.55
C GLY A 12 10.40 11.10 0.46
N PHE A 13 9.97 9.85 0.66
CA PHE A 13 8.56 9.49 0.65
C PHE A 13 7.72 10.23 1.70
N LEU A 14 8.26 10.40 2.93
CA LEU A 14 7.57 11.12 4.00
C LEU A 14 7.42 12.61 3.67
N VAL A 15 8.47 13.24 3.15
CA VAL A 15 8.44 14.67 2.79
C VAL A 15 7.48 14.91 1.62
N GLU A 16 7.52 14.09 0.57
CA GLU A 16 6.61 14.18 -0.58
C GLU A 16 5.15 13.99 -0.15
N SER A 17 4.88 12.99 0.70
CA SER A 17 3.53 12.75 1.22
C SER A 17 3.01 13.91 2.07
N PHE A 18 3.87 14.49 2.93
CA PHE A 18 3.51 15.64 3.75
C PHE A 18 3.23 16.88 2.91
N LEU A 19 4.08 17.18 1.93
CA LEU A 19 3.88 18.28 0.97
C LEU A 19 2.57 18.11 0.19
N GLY A 20 2.27 16.89 -0.27
CA GLY A 20 1.01 16.58 -0.94
C GLY A 20 -0.21 16.84 -0.05
N LEU A 21 -0.15 16.46 1.23
CA LEU A 21 -1.23 16.66 2.19
C LEU A 21 -1.44 18.14 2.53
N VAL A 22 -0.36 18.90 2.70
CA VAL A 22 -0.39 20.35 2.91
C VAL A 22 -0.98 21.07 1.68
N ALA A 23 -0.54 20.69 0.48
CA ALA A 23 -1.05 21.27 -0.76
C ALA A 23 -2.56 20.98 -0.93
N ALA A 24 -3.00 19.74 -0.68
CA ALA A 24 -4.40 19.36 -0.72
C ALA A 24 -5.24 20.15 0.29
N PHE A 25 -4.73 20.37 1.51
CA PHE A 25 -5.40 21.17 2.53
C PHE A 25 -5.60 22.62 2.10
N PHE A 26 -4.54 23.29 1.61
CA PHE A 26 -4.66 24.67 1.12
C PHE A 26 -5.56 24.78 -0.11
N TYR A 27 -5.54 23.79 -1.00
CA TYR A 27 -6.43 23.73 -2.15
C TYR A 27 -7.90 23.63 -1.72
N CYS A 28 -8.23 22.74 -0.80
CA CYS A 28 -9.59 22.62 -0.27
C CYS A 28 -10.05 23.93 0.40
N ARG A 29 -9.18 24.57 1.19
CA ARG A 29 -9.52 25.87 1.81
C ARG A 29 -9.73 26.99 0.80
N LYS A 30 -8.93 27.04 -0.27
CA LYS A 30 -9.02 28.08 -1.31
C LYS A 30 -10.31 27.95 -2.15
N HIS A 31 -10.77 26.72 -2.35
CA HIS A 31 -11.94 26.40 -3.16
C HIS A 31 -13.21 26.11 -2.35
N GLU A 32 -13.17 26.35 -1.03
CA GLU A 32 -14.32 26.12 -0.12
C GLU A 32 -14.89 24.69 -0.22
N LEU A 33 -14.04 23.72 -0.52
CA LEU A 33 -14.42 22.31 -0.63
C LEU A 33 -14.50 21.68 0.75
N ASP A 34 -15.51 20.82 0.97
CA ASP A 34 -15.51 19.98 2.16
C ASP A 34 -14.39 18.94 2.08
N ILE A 35 -13.46 19.05 3.03
CA ILE A 35 -12.34 18.14 3.16
C ILE A 35 -12.83 16.70 3.34
N LYS A 36 -13.97 16.47 4.01
CA LYS A 36 -14.47 15.10 4.22
C LYS A 36 -14.91 14.47 2.89
N GLU A 37 -15.66 15.20 2.06
CA GLU A 37 -16.03 14.71 0.73
C GLU A 37 -14.81 14.41 -0.15
N VAL A 38 -13.81 15.29 -0.12
CA VAL A 38 -12.55 15.05 -0.86
C VAL A 38 -11.85 13.80 -0.33
N MET A 39 -11.76 13.63 0.99
CA MET A 39 -11.14 12.47 1.62
C MET A 39 -11.91 11.17 1.33
N ASP A 40 -13.24 11.20 1.27
CA ASP A 40 -14.07 10.05 0.92
C ASP A 40 -13.83 9.57 -0.52
N GLY A 41 -13.52 10.49 -1.43
CA GLY A 41 -13.08 10.16 -2.80
C GLY A 41 -11.64 9.63 -2.86
N VAL A 42 -10.73 10.22 -2.08
CA VAL A 42 -9.30 9.87 -2.08
C VAL A 42 -9.02 8.54 -1.38
N ALA A 43 -9.74 8.20 -0.31
CA ALA A 43 -9.53 7.00 0.49
C ALA A 43 -9.54 5.68 -0.33
N PRO A 44 -10.54 5.39 -1.19
CA PRO A 44 -10.51 4.19 -2.02
C PRO A 44 -9.39 4.23 -3.08
N ALA A 45 -9.03 5.41 -3.60
CA ALA A 45 -7.92 5.54 -4.56
C ALA A 45 -6.57 5.21 -3.90
N LEU A 46 -6.33 5.66 -2.67
CA LEU A 46 -5.12 5.35 -1.90
C LEU A 46 -5.02 3.85 -1.56
N ALA A 47 -6.13 3.24 -1.11
CA ALA A 47 -6.16 1.80 -0.83
C ALA A 47 -5.88 0.96 -2.10
N LEU A 48 -6.38 1.40 -3.25
CA LEU A 48 -6.09 0.76 -4.53
C LEU A 48 -4.60 0.91 -4.92
N ALA A 49 -4.04 2.12 -4.77
CA ALA A 49 -2.63 2.38 -5.02
C ALA A 49 -1.72 1.50 -4.15
N GLN A 50 -2.06 1.34 -2.87
CA GLN A 50 -1.35 0.44 -1.95
C GLN A 50 -1.42 -1.02 -2.41
N SER A 51 -2.60 -1.49 -2.86
CA SER A 51 -2.78 -2.84 -3.39
C SER A 51 -1.87 -3.10 -4.60
N MET A 52 -1.78 -2.12 -5.51
CA MET A 52 -0.91 -2.19 -6.69
C MET A 52 0.58 -2.14 -6.31
N GLY A 53 0.97 -1.33 -5.33
CA GLY A 53 2.34 -1.25 -4.83
C GLY A 53 2.89 -2.61 -4.35
N ARG A 54 2.04 -3.43 -3.72
CA ARG A 54 2.39 -4.79 -3.29
C ARG A 54 2.72 -5.73 -4.44
N TRP A 55 2.19 -5.52 -5.64
CA TRP A 55 2.61 -6.31 -6.80
C TRP A 55 4.04 -6.01 -7.22
N GLY A 56 4.55 -4.80 -6.98
CA GLY A 56 5.97 -4.47 -7.15
C GLY A 56 6.88 -5.36 -6.30
N ASN A 57 6.46 -5.67 -5.06
CA ASN A 57 7.17 -6.59 -4.16
C ASN A 57 7.24 -8.01 -4.72
N TYR A 58 6.17 -8.49 -5.37
CA TYR A 58 6.16 -9.79 -6.04
C TYR A 58 7.17 -9.85 -7.19
N PHE A 59 7.15 -8.87 -8.09
CA PHE A 59 8.09 -8.84 -9.23
C PHE A 59 9.55 -8.65 -8.78
N ASN A 60 9.78 -7.81 -7.76
CA ASN A 60 11.11 -7.64 -7.17
C ASN A 60 11.53 -8.84 -6.32
N GLN A 61 10.60 -9.72 -5.94
CA GLN A 61 10.81 -10.79 -4.95
C GLN A 61 11.40 -10.24 -3.64
N GLU A 62 10.76 -9.19 -3.11
CA GLU A 62 11.14 -8.49 -1.88
C GLU A 62 9.93 -8.48 -0.92
N LEU A 63 10.16 -8.46 0.40
CA LEU A 63 9.10 -8.42 1.43
C LEU A 63 8.05 -9.56 1.34
N PHE A 64 8.52 -10.78 1.06
CA PHE A 64 7.72 -12.00 1.18
C PHE A 64 7.58 -12.46 2.64
N GLY A 65 6.60 -13.32 2.90
CA GLY A 65 6.28 -13.80 4.25
C GLY A 65 7.25 -14.84 4.80
N ARG A 66 6.82 -15.54 5.84
CA ARG A 66 7.58 -16.65 6.44
C ARG A 66 7.62 -17.87 5.51
N PRO A 67 8.60 -18.77 5.67
CA PRO A 67 8.62 -20.06 5.00
C PRO A 67 7.30 -20.82 5.20
N THR A 68 6.85 -21.52 4.16
CA THR A 68 5.60 -22.27 4.21
C THR A 68 5.67 -23.51 3.33
N ASN A 69 5.03 -24.59 3.78
CA ASN A 69 4.91 -25.85 3.02
C ASN A 69 3.55 -25.98 2.31
N LEU A 70 2.79 -24.88 2.22
CA LEU A 70 1.47 -24.87 1.59
C LEU A 70 1.62 -24.94 0.06
N PRO A 71 0.66 -25.58 -0.66
CA PRO A 71 0.76 -25.78 -2.10
C PRO A 71 0.66 -24.48 -2.92
N TRP A 72 0.22 -23.38 -2.32
CA TRP A 72 0.21 -22.04 -2.91
C TRP A 72 1.37 -21.15 -2.41
N GLY A 73 2.40 -21.75 -1.82
CA GLY A 73 3.62 -21.06 -1.42
C GLY A 73 4.29 -20.39 -2.63
N LEU A 74 4.76 -19.17 -2.42
CA LEU A 74 5.49 -18.40 -3.42
C LEU A 74 6.94 -18.86 -3.47
N GLN A 75 7.40 -19.29 -4.63
CA GLN A 75 8.81 -19.62 -4.85
C GLN A 75 9.65 -18.34 -5.04
N ILE A 76 10.71 -18.21 -4.25
CA ILE A 76 11.63 -17.06 -4.30
C ILE A 76 12.99 -17.53 -4.80
N ASP A 77 13.66 -16.74 -5.64
CA ASP A 77 15.02 -17.04 -6.10
C ASP A 77 16.00 -17.08 -4.91
N GLN A 78 16.85 -18.10 -4.85
CA GLN A 78 17.84 -18.30 -3.80
C GLN A 78 18.73 -17.07 -3.56
N ARG A 79 19.03 -16.28 -4.60
CA ARG A 79 19.85 -15.06 -4.49
C ARG A 79 19.19 -13.93 -3.71
N LYS A 80 17.87 -13.95 -3.58
CA LYS A 80 17.06 -12.92 -2.90
C LYS A 80 16.53 -13.38 -1.55
N ARG A 81 16.81 -14.62 -1.14
CA ARG A 81 16.44 -15.16 0.17
C ARG A 81 17.36 -14.59 1.26
N PRO A 82 16.84 -14.32 2.47
CA PRO A 82 17.67 -14.06 3.63
C PRO A 82 18.57 -15.28 3.90
N ILE A 83 19.75 -15.03 4.46
CA ILE A 83 20.74 -16.07 4.79
C ILE A 83 20.14 -17.14 5.73
N GLU A 84 19.20 -16.72 6.59
CA GLU A 84 18.47 -17.58 7.53
C GLU A 84 17.53 -18.60 6.85
N TYR A 85 17.07 -18.33 5.63
CA TYR A 85 16.05 -19.12 4.93
C TYR A 85 16.52 -19.61 3.55
N VAL A 86 17.83 -19.78 3.35
CA VAL A 86 18.38 -20.21 2.05
C VAL A 86 17.87 -21.59 1.63
N ALA A 87 17.67 -22.50 2.60
CA ALA A 87 17.19 -23.86 2.39
C ALA A 87 15.69 -23.95 2.09
N GLU A 88 14.93 -22.90 2.37
CA GLU A 88 13.48 -22.85 2.16
C GLU A 88 13.18 -22.28 0.77
N GLU A 89 12.40 -23.00 -0.03
CA GLU A 89 12.06 -22.58 -1.39
C GLU A 89 10.76 -21.78 -1.47
N THR A 90 9.83 -22.06 -0.56
CA THR A 90 8.45 -21.58 -0.60
C THR A 90 8.13 -20.69 0.60
N PHE A 91 7.56 -19.53 0.33
CA PHE A 91 7.20 -18.53 1.33
C PHE A 91 5.73 -18.15 1.22
N HIS A 92 5.16 -17.62 2.30
CA HIS A 92 3.80 -17.10 2.24
C HIS A 92 3.70 -15.92 1.25
N PRO A 93 2.74 -15.92 0.30
CA PRO A 93 2.52 -14.81 -0.63
C PRO A 93 1.82 -13.64 0.09
N THR A 94 2.53 -12.98 1.00
CA THR A 94 2.05 -11.82 1.77
C THR A 94 1.57 -10.69 0.87
N PHE A 95 2.24 -10.47 -0.27
CA PHE A 95 1.81 -9.50 -1.27
C PHE A 95 0.35 -9.74 -1.68
N LEU A 96 -0.03 -11.00 -1.93
CA LEU A 96 -1.36 -11.37 -2.40
C LEU A 96 -2.38 -11.17 -1.28
N TYR A 97 -2.07 -11.62 -0.07
CA TYR A 97 -2.94 -11.45 1.09
C TYR A 97 -3.22 -9.98 1.37
N GLU A 98 -2.19 -9.14 1.32
CA GLU A 98 -2.33 -7.70 1.52
C GLU A 98 -3.03 -7.01 0.35
N SER A 99 -2.74 -7.40 -0.91
CA SER A 99 -3.42 -6.84 -2.07
C SER A 99 -4.92 -7.17 -2.05
N LEU A 100 -5.30 -8.40 -1.68
CA LEU A 100 -6.70 -8.82 -1.53
C LEU A 100 -7.38 -8.09 -0.39
N TRP A 101 -6.71 -7.92 0.76
CA TRP A 101 -7.22 -7.14 1.87
C TRP A 101 -7.48 -5.68 1.46
N ASN A 102 -6.51 -5.04 0.79
CA ASN A 102 -6.69 -3.68 0.29
C ASN A 102 -7.80 -3.58 -0.77
N ALA A 103 -7.93 -4.58 -1.65
CA ALA A 103 -9.04 -4.63 -2.60
C ALA A 103 -10.39 -4.71 -1.88
N LEU A 104 -10.50 -5.53 -0.83
CA LEU A 104 -11.70 -5.61 0.01
C LEU A 104 -12.03 -4.27 0.67
N VAL A 105 -11.02 -3.55 1.17
CA VAL A 105 -11.18 -2.19 1.71
C VAL A 105 -11.72 -1.24 0.64
N VAL A 106 -11.16 -1.24 -0.58
CA VAL A 106 -11.63 -0.44 -1.71
C VAL A 106 -13.11 -0.72 -2.01
N PHE A 107 -13.48 -1.99 -2.15
CA PHE A 107 -14.88 -2.38 -2.40
C PHE A 107 -15.81 -1.94 -1.27
N THR A 108 -15.36 -2.06 -0.03
CA THR A 108 -16.14 -1.65 1.15
C THR A 108 -16.35 -0.14 1.18
N LEU A 109 -15.29 0.65 0.94
CA LEU A 109 -15.37 2.11 0.90
C LEU A 109 -16.29 2.61 -0.22
N ILE A 110 -16.16 2.05 -1.43
CA ILE A 110 -17.03 2.41 -2.56
C ILE A 110 -18.49 2.06 -2.25
N LYS A 111 -18.75 0.90 -1.65
CA LYS A 111 -20.11 0.49 -1.29
C LYS A 111 -20.70 1.40 -0.21
N LEU A 112 -19.93 1.77 0.82
CA LEU A 112 -20.35 2.70 1.86
C LEU A 112 -20.64 4.11 1.31
N GLY A 113 -19.79 4.60 0.41
CA GLY A 113 -20.01 5.88 -0.27
C GLY A 113 -21.29 5.89 -1.12
N LYS A 114 -21.56 4.80 -1.87
CA LYS A 114 -22.82 4.65 -2.63
C LYS A 114 -24.06 4.57 -1.76
N LEU A 115 -23.96 4.04 -0.54
CA LEU A 115 -25.07 3.93 0.39
C LEU A 115 -25.45 5.26 1.06
N GLY A 116 -24.73 6.36 0.79
CA GLY A 116 -24.99 7.67 1.40
C GLY A 116 -24.80 7.70 2.92
N LYS A 117 -24.09 6.70 3.47
CA LYS A 117 -23.77 6.60 4.91
C LYS A 117 -22.52 7.37 5.31
N LEU A 118 -21.80 7.92 4.33
CA LEU A 118 -20.78 8.92 4.59
C LEU A 118 -21.49 10.27 4.72
N PRO A 119 -21.26 11.03 5.81
CA PRO A 119 -21.92 12.30 6.03
C PRO A 119 -21.51 13.27 4.92
N ARG A 120 -22.40 13.49 3.95
CA ARG A 120 -22.29 14.60 3.00
C ARG A 120 -22.31 15.87 3.84
N ALA A 121 -21.21 16.63 3.88
CA ALA A 121 -21.32 17.96 4.45
C ALA A 121 -22.22 18.76 3.50
N CYS A 122 -23.31 19.26 4.07
CA CYS A 122 -24.20 20.20 3.40
C CYS A 122 -23.50 21.54 3.19
#